data_AF-A0A928IL17-F1
#
_entry.id   AF-A0A928IL17-F1
#
_cell.length_a   1.000
_cell.length_b   1.000
_cell.length_c   1.000
_cell.angle_alpha   90.00
_cell.angle_beta   90.00
_cell.angle_gamma   90.00
#
_symmetry.space_group_name_H-M   'P 1'
#
loop_
_entity.id
_entity.type
_entity.pdbx_description
1 polymer ?
#
loop_
_entity_poly.entity_id
_entity_poly.type
_entity_poly.pdbx_seq_one_letter_code
_entity_poly.pdbx_strand_id
1 'polypeptide(L)'
;MVEALYVVSTIVRIFLMVLQLAMLLRAILSWFPMDSNKFLEFLYGVTEPFVYPFRALFNKLNWFQNIPIDISFTVAYLAIFLLGIFLP
;
A
#
# COMPACT_ATOMS: atom_id res chain seq x y z
N MET A 1 -27.93 -13.64 2.38
CA MET A 1 -27.38 -12.28 2.55
C MET A 1 -26.11 -12.28 3.39
N VAL A 2 -26.08 -12.92 4.57
CA VAL A 2 -24.88 -13.04 5.42
C VAL A 2 -23.74 -13.84 4.73
N GLU A 3 -24.07 -14.96 4.07
CA GLU A 3 -23.08 -15.78 3.35
C GLU A 3 -22.38 -15.00 2.22
N ALA A 4 -23.15 -14.24 1.43
CA ALA A 4 -22.60 -13.40 0.38
C ALA A 4 -21.67 -12.30 0.94
N LEU A 5 -22.06 -11.67 2.06
CA LEU A 5 -21.22 -10.69 2.74
C LEU A 5 -19.91 -11.31 3.20
N TYR A 6 -19.95 -12.51 3.80
CA TYR A 6 -18.75 -13.22 4.25
C TYR A 6 -17.78 -13.54 3.11
N VAL A 7 -18.31 -14.04 1.98
CA VAL A 7 -17.49 -14.33 0.80
C VAL A 7 -16.83 -13.07 0.25
N VAL A 8 -17.59 -11.97 0.14
CA VAL A 8 -17.05 -10.68 -0.32
C VAL A 8 -15.96 -10.17 0.63
N SER A 9 -16.21 -10.17 1.94
CA SER A 9 -15.22 -9.73 2.94
C SER A 9 -13.95 -10.57 2.90
N THR A 10 -14.09 -11.89 2.68
CA THR A 10 -12.94 -12.79 2.53
C THR A 10 -12.11 -12.45 1.30
N ILE A 11 -12.75 -12.22 0.16
CA ILE A 11 -12.07 -11.83 -1.08
C ILE A 11 -11.33 -10.50 -0.89
N VAL A 12 -12.00 -9.50 -0.30
CA VAL A 12 -11.38 -8.20 -0.03
C VAL A 12 -10.21 -8.36 0.93
N ARG A 13 -10.34 -9.13 2.00
CA ARG A 13 -9.26 -9.39 2.96
C ARG A 13 -8.04 -10.00 2.29
N ILE A 14 -8.24 -11.02 1.45
CA ILE A 14 -7.16 -11.66 0.68
C ILE A 14 -6.49 -10.65 -0.25
N PHE A 15 -7.28 -9.84 -0.96
CA PHE A 15 -6.76 -8.78 -1.83
C PHE A 15 -5.89 -7.78 -1.04
N LEU A 16 -6.37 -7.28 0.10
CA LEU A 16 -5.61 -6.35 0.95
C LEU A 16 -4.32 -6.98 1.48
N MET A 17 -4.33 -8.28 1.82
CA MET A 17 -3.12 -9.01 2.23
C MET A 17 -2.09 -9.09 1.11
N VAL A 18 -2.52 -9.44 -0.11
CA VAL A 18 -1.62 -9.50 -1.29
C VAL A 18 -1.06 -8.11 -1.61
N LEU A 19 -1.89 -7.07 -1.53
CA LEU A 19 -1.45 -5.68 -1.72
C LEU A 19 -0.41 -5.26 -0.68
N GLN A 20 -0.65 -5.55 0.60
CA GLN A 20 0.33 -5.26 1.67
C GLN A 20 1.63 -6.02 1.47
N LEU A 21 1.58 -7.28 1.03
CA LEU A 21 2.78 -8.04 0.70
C LEU A 21 3.56 -7.38 -0.46
N ALA A 22 2.87 -6.94 -1.51
CA ALA A 22 3.51 -6.21 -2.62
C ALA A 22 4.14 -4.89 -2.15
N MET A 23 3.48 -4.16 -1.24
CA MET A 23 4.04 -2.96 -0.62
C MET A 23 5.29 -3.29 0.20
N LEU A 24 5.25 -4.33 1.03
CA LEU A 24 6.41 -4.75 1.82
C LEU A 24 7.60 -5.14 0.93
N LEU A 25 7.34 -5.90 -0.13
CA LEU A 25 8.37 -6.25 -1.12
C LEU A 25 8.96 -5.00 -1.77
N ARG A 26 8.13 -4.04 -2.22
CA ARG A 26 8.60 -2.77 -2.77
C ARG A 26 9.47 -2.00 -1.77
N ALA A 27 9.07 -1.94 -0.51
CA ALA A 27 9.82 -1.25 0.54
C ALA A 27 11.19 -1.91 0.79
N ILE A 28 11.24 -3.24 0.90
CA ILE A 28 12.49 -3.98 1.07
C ILE A 28 13.41 -3.78 -0.14
N LEU A 29 12.87 -3.92 -1.36
CA LEU A 29 13.66 -3.78 -2.59
C LEU A 29 14.20 -2.37 -2.78
N SER A 30 13.52 -1.34 -2.25
CA SER A 30 13.99 0.05 -2.32
C SER A 30 15.33 0.30 -1.61
N TRP A 31 15.77 -0.61 -0.73
CA TRP A 31 17.06 -0.52 -0.05
C TRP A 31 18.23 -1.02 -0.89
N PHE A 32 17.94 -1.73 -1.99
CA PHE A 32 18.97 -2.26 -2.87
C PHE A 32 19.12 -1.36 -4.09
N PRO A 33 20.36 -1.12 -4.57
CA PRO A 33 20.61 -0.40 -5.81
C PRO A 33 20.28 -1.31 -7.01
N MET A 34 18.99 -1.50 -7.27
CA MET A 34 18.49 -2.27 -8.40
C MET A 34 18.06 -1.36 -9.54
N ASP A 35 18.46 -1.69 -10.76
CA ASP A 35 17.95 -1.03 -11.96
C ASP A 35 16.45 -1.33 -12.14
N SER A 36 15.75 -0.41 -12.82
CA SER A 36 14.35 -0.62 -13.19
C SER A 36 14.23 -1.92 -13.96
N ASN A 37 13.33 -2.78 -13.49
CA ASN A 37 13.01 -4.04 -14.12
C ASN A 37 11.51 -4.27 -14.04
N LYS A 38 11.01 -5.17 -14.89
CA LYS A 38 9.57 -5.45 -15.01
C LYS A 38 8.91 -5.83 -13.68
N PHE A 39 9.64 -6.49 -12.78
CA PHE A 39 9.10 -6.89 -11.49
C PHE A 39 8.95 -5.69 -10.55
N LEU A 40 9.96 -4.80 -10.50
CA LEU A 40 9.86 -3.55 -9.76
C LEU A 40 8.74 -2.68 -10.32
N GLU A 41 8.70 -2.48 -11.64
CA GLU A 41 7.63 -1.71 -12.31
C GLU A 41 6.24 -2.27 -12.01
N PHE A 42 6.09 -3.59 -11.96
CA PHE A 42 4.84 -4.23 -11.53
C PHE A 42 4.48 -3.88 -10.08
N LEU A 43 5.43 -3.98 -9.15
CA LEU A 43 5.19 -3.61 -7.75
C LEU A 43 4.78 -2.14 -7.61
N TYR A 44 5.45 -1.23 -8.33
CA TYR A 44 5.05 0.17 -8.38
C TYR A 44 3.66 0.33 -8.98
N GLY A 45 3.36 -0.31 -10.11
CA GLY A 45 2.06 -0.23 -10.78
C GLY A 45 0.88 -0.70 -9.91
N VAL A 46 1.09 -1.75 -9.10
CA VAL A 46 0.06 -2.26 -8.19
C VAL A 46 -0.07 -1.41 -6.93
N THR A 47 1.04 -0.92 -6.36
CA THR A 47 1.03 -0.27 -5.04
C THR A 47 0.84 1.24 -5.09
N GLU A 48 1.31 1.90 -6.14
CA GLU A 48 1.32 3.36 -6.25
C GLU A 48 -0.08 4.00 -6.23
N PRO A 49 -1.13 3.43 -6.87
CA PRO A 49 -2.47 3.98 -6.78
C PRO A 49 -2.99 4.12 -5.33
N PHE A 50 -2.48 3.32 -4.40
CA PHE A 50 -2.85 3.36 -2.99
C PHE A 50 -1.96 4.29 -2.16
N VAL A 51 -0.70 4.47 -2.56
CA VAL A 51 0.25 5.36 -1.87
C VAL A 51 0.08 6.82 -2.30
N TYR A 52 -0.15 7.05 -3.60
CA TYR A 52 -0.22 8.39 -4.19
C TYR A 52 -1.24 9.33 -3.51
N PRO A 53 -2.47 8.89 -3.14
CA PRO A 53 -3.42 9.77 -2.46
C PRO A 53 -2.88 10.35 -1.15
N PHE A 54 -2.15 9.55 -0.37
CA PHE A 54 -1.52 10.02 0.87
C PHE A 54 -0.37 10.98 0.57
N ARG A 55 0.45 10.70 -0.45
CA ARG A 55 1.54 11.59 -0.85
C ARG A 55 1.01 12.94 -1.34
N ALA A 56 -0.04 12.91 -2.17
CA ALA A 56 -0.71 14.11 -2.65
C ALA A 56 -1.33 14.92 -1.49
N LEU A 57 -1.94 14.25 -0.50
CA LEU A 57 -2.46 14.89 0.70
C LEU A 57 -1.35 15.54 1.53
N PHE A 58 -0.25 14.82 1.80
CA PHE A 58 0.85 15.34 2.62
C PHE A 58 1.57 16.51 1.96
N ASN A 59 1.73 16.46 0.62
CA ASN A 59 2.27 17.58 -0.14
C ASN A 59 1.37 18.81 -0.04
N LYS A 60 0.04 18.65 -0.16
CA LYS A 60 -0.90 19.77 0.01
C LYS A 60 -0.86 20.39 1.40
N LEU A 61 -0.60 19.59 2.43
CA LEU A 61 -0.52 20.03 3.82
C LEU A 61 0.90 20.49 4.23
N ASN A 62 1.88 20.41 3.32
CA ASN A 62 3.30 20.62 3.61
C ASN A 62 3.84 19.74 4.76
N TRP A 63 3.32 18.52 4.89
CA TRP A 63 3.76 17.56 5.92
C TRP A 63 4.91 16.70 5.42
N PHE A 64 5.87 16.42 6.32
CA PHE A 64 6.96 15.44 6.11
C PHE A 64 7.88 15.67 4.89
N GLN A 65 7.91 16.88 4.33
CA GLN A 65 8.66 17.20 3.09
C GLN A 65 10.18 17.03 3.21
N ASN A 66 10.74 17.16 4.42
CA ASN A 66 12.19 17.16 4.67
C ASN A 66 12.67 15.88 5.37
N ILE A 67 11.90 14.80 5.32
CA ILE A 67 12.25 13.53 5.98
C ILE A 67 12.78 12.56 4.91
N PRO A 68 13.90 11.85 5.18
CA PRO A 68 14.47 10.90 4.21
C PRO A 68 13.63 9.63 4.00
N ILE A 69 12.56 9.44 4.77
CA ILE A 69 11.68 8.27 4.72
C ILE A 69 10.35 8.68 4.10
N ASP A 70 9.80 7.84 3.22
CA ASP A 70 8.46 8.04 2.66
C ASP A 70 7.38 7.75 3.70
N ILE A 71 7.02 8.76 4.49
CA ILE A 71 5.95 8.67 5.50
C ILE A 71 4.59 8.39 4.83
N SER A 72 4.39 8.85 3.59
CA SER A 72 3.15 8.61 2.84
C SER A 72 2.96 7.13 2.57
N PHE A 73 4.05 6.43 2.22
CA PHE A 73 4.05 4.99 2.03
C PHE A 73 3.66 4.25 3.31
N THR A 74 4.27 4.60 4.44
CA THR A 74 3.98 3.99 5.74
C THR A 74 2.53 4.21 6.16
N VAL A 75 2.00 5.42 5.98
CA VAL A 75 0.61 5.72 6.32
C VAL A 75 -0.37 4.98 5.39
N ALA A 76 -0.07 4.88 4.10
CA ALA A 76 -0.88 4.08 3.18
C ALA A 76 -0.92 2.59 3.59
N TYR A 77 0.24 2.03 3.96
CA TYR A 77 0.34 0.65 4.44
C TYR A 77 -0.52 0.43 5.69
N LEU A 78 -0.40 1.32 6.68
CA LEU A 78 -1.17 1.25 7.92
C LEU A 78 -2.67 1.42 7.68
N ALA A 79 -3.08 2.30 6.77
CA ALA A 79 -4.48 2.48 6.42
C ALA A 79 -5.07 1.19 5.82
N ILE A 80 -4.36 0.54 4.88
CA ILE A 80 -4.79 -0.73 4.29
C ILE A 80 -4.85 -1.84 5.35
N PHE A 81 -3.87 -1.89 6.26
CA PHE A 81 -3.86 -2.84 7.38
C PHE A 81 -5.09 -2.66 8.29
N LEU A 82 -5.38 -1.42 8.68
CA LEU A 82 -6.55 -1.10 9.50
C LEU A 82 -7.85 -1.48 8.79
N LEU A 83 -8.00 -1.17 7.50
CA LEU A 83 -9.16 -1.57 6.70
C LEU A 83 -9.37 -3.10 6.76
N GLY A 84 -8.29 -3.88 6.67
CA GLY A 84 -8.36 -5.33 6.81
C GLY A 84 -8.86 -5.80 8.18
N ILE A 85 -8.52 -5.12 9.27
CA ILE A 85 -8.99 -5.48 10.62
C ILE A 85 -10.51 -5.27 10.75
N PHE A 86 -11.05 -4.22 10.13
CA PHE A 86 -12.47 -3.86 10.24
C PHE A 86 -13.40 -4.63 9.31
N LEU A 87 -12.88 -5.43 8.37
CA LEU A 87 -13.72 -6.32 7.55
C LEU A 87 -14.35 -7.41 8.44
N PRO A 88 -15.66 -7.70 8.27
CA PRO A 88 -16.32 -8.75 9.03
C PRO A 88 -15.89 -10.16 8.61
#